data_AF-A0A9Y4NV82-F1
#
_entry.id   AF-A0A9Y4NV82-F1
#
_cell.length_a   1.000
_cell.length_b   1.000
_cell.length_c   1.000
_cell.angle_alpha   90.00
_cell.angle_beta   90.00
_cell.angle_gamma   90.00
#
_symmetry.space_group_name_H-M   'P 1'
#
loop_
_entity.id
_entity.type
_entity.pdbx_description
1 polymer ?
#
loop_
_entity_poly.entity_id
_entity_poly.type
_entity_poly.pdbx_seq_one_letter_code
_entity_poly.pdbx_strand_id
1 'polypeptide(L)'
;MIKWFSNFREFFYIQMERFARQAVREALTRDGAPRLGRESQLRVGRDTELYRILNMHYNKSNIYQVPERFIEVSEVALREFYSAIWTGRDSDPCWKKGIYKIICKLDSPLPDAFRLPGCPVG
;
A
#
# COMPACT_ATOMS: atom_id res chain seq x y z
N MET A 1 18.59 11.14 5.53
CA MET A 1 17.20 10.89 5.95
C MET A 1 16.20 11.00 4.79
N ILE A 2 16.14 12.14 4.06
CA ILE A 2 15.16 12.38 2.97
C ILE A 2 15.20 11.32 1.85
N LYS A 3 16.38 10.94 1.35
CA LYS A 3 16.52 9.91 0.29
C LYS A 3 15.98 8.53 0.68
N TRP A 4 16.08 8.18 1.96
CA TRP A 4 15.61 6.88 2.47
C TRP A 4 14.09 6.80 2.45
N PHE A 5 13.42 7.89 2.84
CA PHE A 5 11.96 8.02 2.74
C PHE A 5 11.46 8.11 1.29
N SER A 6 12.23 8.74 0.38
CA SER A 6 11.92 8.75 -1.05
C SER A 6 11.97 7.34 -1.64
N ASN A 7 13.05 6.58 -1.37
CA ASN A 7 13.17 5.19 -1.83
C ASN A 7 12.07 4.30 -1.24
N PHE A 8 11.73 4.50 0.05
CA PHE A 8 10.63 3.80 0.69
C PHE A 8 9.31 4.03 -0.05
N ARG A 9 8.93 5.31 -0.23
CA ARG A 9 7.66 5.68 -0.87
C ARG A 9 7.60 5.25 -2.33
N GLU A 10 8.72 5.31 -3.05
CA GLU A 10 8.80 4.86 -4.44
C GLU A 10 8.44 3.38 -4.58
N PHE A 11 9.11 2.48 -3.85
CA PHE A 11 8.79 1.05 -3.90
C PHE A 11 7.34 0.79 -3.50
N PHE A 12 6.87 1.43 -2.43
CA PHE A 12 5.49 1.30 -1.96
C PHE A 12 4.48 1.65 -3.07
N TYR A 13 4.60 2.82 -3.68
CA TYR A 13 3.68 3.26 -4.73
C TYR A 13 3.77 2.44 -6.01
N ILE A 14 4.96 1.94 -6.36
CA ILE A 14 5.12 1.00 -7.48
C ILE A 14 4.30 -0.28 -7.21
N GLN A 15 4.34 -0.83 -5.99
CA GLN A 15 3.55 -2.02 -5.65
C GLN A 15 2.05 -1.71 -5.66
N MET A 16 1.62 -0.58 -5.08
CA MET A 16 0.20 -0.19 -5.10
C MET A 16 -0.34 -0.08 -6.53
N GLU A 17 0.40 0.60 -7.41
CA GLU A 17 0.01 0.73 -8.81
C GLU A 17 -0.02 -0.62 -9.53
N ARG A 18 1.01 -1.47 -9.32
CA ARG A 18 1.08 -2.78 -9.98
C ARG A 18 -0.13 -3.64 -9.65
N PHE A 19 -0.45 -3.77 -8.36
CA PHE A 19 -1.60 -4.56 -7.91
C PHE A 19 -2.93 -3.93 -8.31
N ALA A 20 -3.06 -2.61 -8.25
CA ALA A 20 -4.26 -1.92 -8.72
C ALA A 20 -4.52 -2.16 -10.22
N ARG A 21 -3.48 -2.04 -11.06
CA ARG A 21 -3.60 -2.32 -12.50
C ARG A 21 -3.94 -3.78 -12.77
N GLN A 22 -3.37 -4.71 -12.00
CA GLN A 22 -3.70 -6.13 -12.09
C GLN A 22 -5.18 -6.37 -11.77
N ALA A 23 -5.67 -5.84 -10.64
CA ALA A 23 -7.07 -5.97 -10.25
C ALA A 23 -8.03 -5.33 -11.27
N VAL A 24 -7.68 -4.19 -11.87
CA VAL A 24 -8.49 -3.57 -12.94
C VAL A 24 -8.56 -4.49 -14.16
N ARG A 25 -7.44 -5.06 -14.61
CA ARG A 25 -7.41 -5.99 -15.75
C ARG A 25 -8.25 -7.24 -15.47
N GLU A 26 -8.10 -7.85 -14.31
CA GLU A 26 -8.86 -9.03 -13.90
C GLU A 26 -10.36 -8.75 -13.78
N ALA A 27 -10.73 -7.54 -13.35
CA ALA A 27 -12.12 -7.12 -13.28
C ALA A 27 -12.74 -6.92 -14.68
N LEU A 28 -11.96 -6.47 -15.67
CA LEU A 28 -12.41 -6.30 -17.05
C LEU A 28 -12.48 -7.61 -17.82
N THR A 29 -11.70 -8.63 -17.46
CA THR A 29 -11.73 -9.95 -18.11
C THR A 29 -12.81 -10.88 -17.55
N ARG A 30 -13.31 -10.62 -16.34
CA ARG A 30 -14.47 -11.31 -15.77
C ARG A 30 -15.78 -10.64 -16.23
N ASP A 31 -16.15 -10.85 -17.48
CA ASP A 31 -17.49 -10.55 -17.97
C ASP A 31 -18.54 -11.34 -17.14
N GLY A 32 -19.20 -10.68 -16.19
CA GLY A 32 -20.43 -11.18 -15.54
C GLY A 32 -20.32 -11.79 -14.13
N ALA A 33 -19.15 -11.83 -13.48
CA ALA A 33 -19.04 -12.36 -12.12
C ALA A 33 -19.35 -11.28 -11.03
N PRO A 34 -19.99 -11.65 -9.91
CA PRO A 34 -20.54 -10.70 -8.94
C PRO A 34 -19.46 -9.84 -8.28
N ARG A 35 -19.87 -8.63 -7.86
CA ARG A 35 -19.07 -7.61 -7.14
C ARG A 35 -18.26 -8.16 -5.94
N LEU A 36 -18.63 -9.32 -5.40
CA LEU A 36 -17.91 -10.01 -4.31
C LEU A 36 -16.41 -10.24 -4.59
N GLY A 37 -16.01 -10.47 -5.85
CA GLY A 37 -14.59 -10.67 -6.20
C GLY A 37 -13.75 -9.40 -6.06
N ARG A 38 -14.36 -8.22 -6.25
CA ARG A 38 -13.68 -6.92 -6.26
C ARG A 38 -13.19 -6.51 -4.88
N GLU A 39 -14.02 -6.72 -3.85
CA GLU A 39 -13.67 -6.34 -2.47
C GLU A 39 -12.53 -7.22 -1.93
N SER A 40 -12.52 -8.50 -2.29
CA SER A 40 -11.44 -9.42 -1.91
C SER A 40 -10.10 -9.08 -2.57
N GLN A 41 -10.10 -8.60 -3.82
CA GLN A 41 -8.86 -8.23 -4.53
C GLN A 41 -8.23 -6.93 -4.02
N LEU A 42 -9.03 -6.05 -3.39
CA LEU A 42 -8.59 -4.77 -2.85
C LEU A 42 -8.36 -4.79 -1.34
N ARG A 43 -8.51 -5.96 -0.71
CA ARG A 43 -8.19 -6.16 0.70
C ARG A 43 -6.69 -6.37 0.87
N VAL A 44 -6.12 -5.79 1.91
CA VAL A 44 -4.73 -6.05 2.32
C VAL A 44 -4.77 -6.68 3.70
N GLY A 45 -4.25 -7.90 3.81
CA GLY A 45 -4.19 -8.68 5.04
C GLY A 45 -2.83 -9.36 5.15
N ARG A 46 -2.51 -9.93 6.31
CA ARG A 46 -1.23 -10.62 6.52
C ARG A 46 -1.02 -11.85 5.62
N ASP A 47 -2.12 -12.37 5.09
CA ASP A 47 -2.22 -13.46 4.13
C ASP A 47 -2.11 -13.02 2.66
N THR A 48 -2.10 -11.71 2.37
CA THR A 48 -2.08 -11.24 0.98
C THR A 48 -0.67 -11.13 0.41
N GLU A 49 -0.56 -11.37 -0.90
CA GLU A 49 0.72 -11.30 -1.60
C GLU A 49 1.33 -9.90 -1.56
N LEU A 50 0.50 -8.85 -1.62
CA LEU A 50 0.97 -7.47 -1.46
C LEU A 50 1.64 -7.27 -0.10
N TYR A 51 1.03 -7.74 0.99
CA TYR A 51 1.64 -7.68 2.32
C TYR A 51 2.98 -8.42 2.35
N ARG A 52 3.04 -9.64 1.82
CA ARG A 52 4.26 -10.46 1.81
C ARG A 52 5.41 -9.73 1.10
N ILE A 53 5.15 -9.12 -0.06
CA ILE A 53 6.15 -8.37 -0.83
C ILE A 53 6.65 -7.14 -0.06
N LEU A 54 5.73 -6.37 0.53
CA LEU A 54 6.10 -5.18 1.32
C LEU A 54 6.91 -5.59 2.57
N ASN A 55 6.47 -6.63 3.27
CA ASN A 55 7.16 -7.11 4.47
C ASN A 55 8.56 -7.65 4.15
N MET A 56 8.72 -8.46 3.10
CA MET A 56 10.04 -8.94 2.68
C MET A 56 10.98 -7.81 2.25
N HIS A 57 10.45 -6.73 1.67
CA HIS A 57 11.26 -5.59 1.24
C HIS A 57 11.72 -4.72 2.41
N TYR A 58 10.81 -4.38 3.34
CA TYR A 58 11.08 -3.45 4.43
C TYR A 58 11.56 -4.10 5.73
N ASN A 59 11.23 -5.37 5.94
CA ASN A 59 11.47 -6.13 7.17
C ASN A 59 12.16 -7.46 6.85
N LYS A 60 13.34 -7.39 6.22
CA LYS A 60 14.07 -8.57 5.70
C LYS A 60 14.33 -9.65 6.74
N SER A 61 14.67 -9.26 7.97
CA SER A 61 14.92 -10.19 9.08
C SER A 61 13.63 -10.71 9.72
N ASN A 62 12.48 -10.14 9.35
CA ASN A 62 11.15 -10.45 9.88
C ASN A 62 11.08 -10.44 11.43
N ILE A 63 11.92 -9.63 12.07
CA ILE A 63 12.00 -9.51 13.52
C ILE A 63 10.98 -8.52 14.07
N TYR A 64 10.42 -7.66 13.22
CA TYR A 64 9.39 -6.72 13.63
C TYR A 64 8.01 -7.25 13.28
N GLN A 65 7.07 -7.16 14.21
CA GLN A 65 5.66 -7.32 13.88
C GLN A 65 5.19 -6.08 13.10
N VAL A 66 4.68 -6.29 11.89
CA VAL A 66 4.14 -5.19 11.07
C VAL A 66 2.90 -4.61 11.76
N PRO A 67 2.87 -3.29 12.06
CA PRO A 67 1.74 -2.65 12.71
C PRO A 67 0.47 -2.76 11.87
N GLU A 68 -0.69 -2.95 12.53
CA GLU A 68 -2.00 -2.98 11.86
C GLU A 68 -2.23 -1.71 11.03
N ARG A 69 -1.81 -0.57 11.56
CA ARG A 69 -1.91 0.72 10.88
C ARG A 69 -1.24 0.73 9.51
N PHE A 70 -0.12 0.04 9.33
CA PHE A 70 0.54 -0.04 8.02
C PHE A 70 -0.32 -0.81 7.01
N ILE A 71 -0.99 -1.87 7.46
CA ILE A 71 -1.90 -2.68 6.65
C ILE A 71 -3.10 -1.85 6.23
N GLU A 72 -3.73 -1.12 7.17
CA GLU A 72 -4.83 -0.19 6.90
C GLU A 72 -4.46 0.86 5.84
N VAL A 73 -3.32 1.52 6.01
CA VAL A 73 -2.85 2.55 5.07
C VAL A 73 -2.54 1.95 3.70
N SER A 74 -1.97 0.74 3.66
CA SER A 74 -1.72 0.01 2.41
C SER A 74 -3.02 -0.32 1.68
N GLU A 75 -4.06 -0.71 2.41
CA GLU A 75 -5.38 -0.99 1.84
C GLU A 75 -6.05 0.26 1.27
N VAL A 76 -6.01 1.37 2.01
CA VAL A 76 -6.52 2.67 1.52
C VAL A 76 -5.75 3.11 0.27
N ALA A 77 -4.42 3.02 0.29
CA ALA A 77 -3.59 3.36 -0.86
C ALA A 77 -3.99 2.52 -2.08
N LEU A 78 -4.06 1.19 -1.93
CA LEU A 78 -4.46 0.29 -3.03
C LEU A 78 -5.82 0.65 -3.62
N ARG A 79 -6.81 0.97 -2.77
CA ARG A 79 -8.15 1.40 -3.22
C ARG A 79 -8.12 2.73 -3.99
N GLU A 80 -7.35 3.71 -3.55
CA GLU A 80 -7.20 4.99 -4.24
C GLU A 80 -6.53 4.83 -5.61
N PHE A 81 -5.46 4.03 -5.68
CA PHE A 81 -4.81 3.69 -6.96
C PHE A 81 -5.78 2.97 -7.90
N TYR A 82 -6.49 1.95 -7.40
CA TYR A 82 -7.49 1.23 -8.19
C TYR A 82 -8.59 2.15 -8.69
N SER A 83 -9.15 3.00 -7.82
CA SER A 83 -10.21 3.95 -8.18
C SER A 83 -9.76 4.90 -9.29
N ALA A 84 -8.56 5.46 -9.18
CA ALA A 84 -8.02 6.33 -10.21
C ALA A 84 -7.84 5.62 -11.56
N ILE A 85 -7.29 4.40 -11.58
CA ILE A 85 -7.08 3.63 -12.80
C ILE A 85 -8.41 3.17 -13.41
N TRP A 86 -9.33 2.65 -12.58
CA TRP A 86 -10.66 2.19 -13.02
C TRP A 86 -11.48 3.31 -13.68
N THR A 87 -11.32 4.54 -13.19
CA THR A 87 -12.01 5.72 -13.73
C THR A 87 -11.23 6.43 -14.85
N GLY A 88 -10.07 5.89 -15.25
CA GLY A 88 -9.22 6.47 -16.30
C GLY A 88 -8.50 7.77 -15.89
N ARG A 89 -8.56 8.17 -14.61
CA ARG A 89 -7.87 9.36 -14.10
C ARG A 89 -6.35 9.23 -14.14
N ASP A 90 -5.81 8.02 -14.29
CA ASP A 90 -4.37 7.76 -14.37
C ASP A 90 -3.71 8.24 -15.68
N SER A 91 -4.51 8.74 -16.64
CA SER A 91 -4.02 9.40 -17.86
C SER A 91 -3.50 10.83 -17.62
N ASP A 92 -3.91 11.47 -16.52
CA ASP A 92 -3.41 12.80 -16.13
C ASP A 92 -2.00 12.68 -15.51
N PRO A 93 -0.97 13.41 -15.96
CA PRO A 93 0.38 13.32 -15.38
C PRO A 93 0.47 13.54 -13.86
N CYS A 94 -0.48 14.27 -13.27
CA CYS A 94 -0.57 14.62 -11.86
C CYS A 94 -1.50 13.70 -11.05
N TRP A 95 -2.05 12.62 -11.62
CA TRP A 95 -3.09 11.79 -11.00
C TRP A 95 -2.75 11.28 -9.59
N LYS A 96 -1.48 10.94 -9.34
CA LYS A 96 -1.03 10.44 -8.04
C LYS A 96 -0.96 11.51 -6.95
N LYS A 97 -0.95 12.80 -7.31
CA LYS A 97 -0.83 13.92 -6.36
C LYS A 97 -1.95 13.93 -5.33
N GLY A 98 -3.18 13.61 -5.74
CA GLY A 98 -4.32 13.48 -4.83
C GLY A 98 -4.15 12.30 -3.87
N ILE A 99 -3.73 11.15 -4.39
CA ILE A 99 -3.51 9.92 -3.63
C ILE A 99 -2.43 10.14 -2.56
N TYR A 100 -1.31 10.77 -2.93
CA TYR A 100 -0.22 11.08 -1.99
C TYR A 100 -0.68 11.99 -0.85
N LYS A 101 -1.59 12.95 -1.12
CA LYS A 101 -2.17 13.80 -0.08
C LYS A 101 -3.06 13.01 0.88
N ILE A 102 -3.82 12.04 0.38
CA ILE A 102 -4.65 11.17 1.22
C ILE A 102 -3.75 10.35 2.15
N ILE A 103 -2.74 9.68 1.59
CA ILE A 103 -1.83 8.82 2.36
C ILE A 103 -1.03 9.62 3.38
N CYS A 104 -0.54 10.82 3.02
CA CYS A 104 0.17 11.72 3.92
C CYS A 104 -0.67 12.11 5.16
N LYS A 105 -2.00 12.22 5.02
CA LYS A 105 -2.89 12.50 6.16
C LYS A 105 -3.07 11.31 7.10
N LEU A 106 -2.71 10.10 6.66
CA LEU A 106 -2.82 8.87 7.45
C LEU A 106 -1.52 8.55 8.21
N ASP A 107 -0.43 9.27 7.92
CA ASP A 107 0.87 9.11 8.59
C ASP A 107 0.69 9.28 10.10
N SER A 108 1.10 8.24 10.85
CA SER A 108 1.13 8.27 12.31
C SER A 108 2.47 8.79 12.81
N PRO A 109 2.52 9.43 13.99
CA PRO A 109 3.79 9.76 14.63
C PRO A 109 4.61 8.48 14.87
N LEU A 110 5.94 8.59 14.78
CA LEU A 110 6.83 7.48 15.08
C LEU A 110 6.64 7.07 16.56
N PRO A 111 6.48 5.77 16.88
CA PRO A 111 6.36 5.32 18.27
C PRO A 111 7.57 5.74 19.10
N ASP A 112 7.33 6.11 20.36
CA ASP A 112 8.38 6.62 21.25
C ASP A 112 9.49 5.59 21.55
N ALA A 113 9.18 4.29 21.42
CA ALA A 113 10.18 3.21 21.51
C ALA A 113 11.35 3.38 20.51
N PHE A 114 11.11 4.01 19.35
CA PHE A 114 12.16 4.31 18.37
C PHE A 114 12.92 5.62 18.68
N ARG A 115 12.48 6.39 19.68
CA ARG A 115 13.11 7.65 20.11
C ARG A 115 14.08 7.49 21.28
N LEU A 116 14.06 6.34 21.97
CA LEU A 116 14.90 6.09 23.14
C LEU A 116 16.18 5.33 22.76
N PRO A 117 17.37 5.74 23.27
CA PRO A 117 18.58 4.95 23.09
C PRO A 117 18.50 3.67 23.94
N GLY A 118 18.47 2.51 23.29
CA GLY A 118 18.63 1.19 23.94
C GLY A 118 17.38 0.32 24.11
N CYS A 119 16.29 0.53 23.38
CA CYS A 119 15.10 -0.34 23.53
C CYS A 119 15.32 -1.73 22.87
N PRO A 120 15.03 -2.85 23.57
CA PRO A 120 15.24 -4.19 23.03
C PRO A 120 14.11 -4.55 22.05
N VAL A 121 14.49 -5.24 20.98
CA VAL A 121 13.57 -5.83 20.01
C VAL A 121 12.94 -7.05 20.69
N GLY A 122 11.70 -6.92 21.15
CA GLY A 122 10.89 -8.02 21.67
C GLY A 122 10.17 -8.74 20.54
#